data_AF-A0A7S3MVY8-F1
#
_entry.id   AF-A0A7S3MVY8-F1
#
_cell.length_a   1.000
_cell.length_b   1.000
_cell.length_c   1.000
_cell.angle_alpha   90.00
_cell.angle_beta   90.00
_cell.angle_gamma   90.00
#
_symmetry.space_group_name_H-M   'P 1'
#
loop_
_entity.id
_entity.type
_entity.pdbx_description
1 polymer ?
#
loop_
_entity_poly.entity_id
_entity_poly.type
_entity_poly.pdbx_seq_one_letter_code
_entity_poly.pdbx_strand_id
1 'polypeptide(L)'
;EIVTLVLGIYFVAMAKHSFILKATKKLYRGRTKDSSLFKIDKTSKPVATSHDSNPRVRKELEKNRRIRVRLRDSLLLYFSNTWLSACCCLDHLWKNKKKLQKLFRVGEKRIEKELNIVKIMRNLKDIKICLRHSILTDSVKAEIAHTNKKIIDLDDT
;
A
#
# COMPACT_ATOMS: atom_id res chain seq x y z
N GLU A 1 -11.18 -7.76 33.50
CA GLU A 1 -11.76 -7.93 32.15
C GLU A 1 -11.84 -6.62 31.36
N ILE A 2 -12.45 -5.55 31.91
CA ILE A 2 -12.59 -4.25 31.23
C ILE A 2 -11.24 -3.65 30.79
N VAL A 3 -10.23 -3.68 31.66
CA VAL A 3 -8.87 -3.18 31.34
C VAL A 3 -8.25 -3.93 30.17
N THR A 4 -8.40 -5.25 30.12
CA THR A 4 -7.88 -6.10 29.03
C THR A 4 -8.56 -5.79 27.70
N LEU A 5 -9.87 -5.53 27.71
CA LEU A 5 -10.65 -5.18 26.53
C LEU A 5 -10.22 -3.80 25.98
N VAL A 6 -10.07 -2.80 26.86
CA VAL A 6 -9.61 -1.45 26.50
C VAL A 6 -8.18 -1.50 25.94
N LEU A 7 -7.28 -2.24 26.57
CA LEU A 7 -5.91 -2.44 26.07
C LEU A 7 -5.93 -3.13 24.69
N GLY A 8 -6.77 -4.14 24.50
CA GLY A 8 -6.92 -4.84 23.21
C GLY A 8 -7.30 -3.90 22.07
N ILE A 9 -8.30 -3.04 22.28
CA ILE A 9 -8.72 -2.04 21.29
C ILE A 9 -7.57 -1.07 20.95
N TYR A 10 -6.84 -0.62 21.97
CA TYR A 10 -5.70 0.27 21.79
C TYR A 10 -4.56 -0.38 20.99
N PHE A 11 -4.21 -1.63 21.31
CA PHE A 11 -3.18 -2.37 20.58
C PHE A 11 -3.54 -2.59 19.12
N VAL A 12 -4.80 -2.89 18.81
CA VAL A 12 -5.28 -3.05 17.43
C VAL A 12 -5.15 -1.73 16.66
N ALA A 13 -5.54 -0.60 17.26
CA ALA A 13 -5.41 0.71 16.64
C ALA A 13 -3.93 1.09 16.38
N MET A 14 -3.06 0.85 17.35
CA MET A 14 -1.61 1.05 17.24
C MET A 14 -0.97 0.17 16.16
N ALA A 15 -1.39 -1.10 16.08
CA ALA A 15 -0.92 -2.05 15.08
C ALA A 15 -1.33 -1.61 13.67
N LYS A 16 -2.58 -1.19 13.47
CA LYS A 16 -3.07 -0.66 12.19
C LYS A 16 -2.27 0.57 11.75
N HIS A 17 -2.09 1.54 12.64
CA HIS A 17 -1.32 2.76 12.36
C HIS A 17 0.13 2.44 11.95
N SER A 18 0.77 1.56 12.71
CA SER A 18 2.14 1.10 12.46
C SER A 18 2.27 0.36 11.13
N PHE A 19 1.28 -0.48 10.80
CA PHE A 19 1.23 -1.19 9.54
C PHE A 19 1.12 -0.24 8.35
N ILE A 20 0.16 0.71 8.39
CA ILE A 20 -0.04 1.70 7.32
C ILE A 20 1.24 2.51 7.08
N LEU A 21 1.93 2.95 8.14
CA LEU A 21 3.18 3.69 8.00
C LEU A 21 4.31 2.84 7.42
N LYS A 22 4.47 1.59 7.88
CA LYS A 22 5.48 0.67 7.34
C LYS A 22 5.21 0.34 5.87
N ALA A 23 3.96 0.05 5.53
CA ALA A 23 3.54 -0.22 4.16
C ALA A 23 3.75 1.02 3.27
N THR A 24 3.32 2.21 3.73
CA THR A 24 3.49 3.45 2.97
C THR A 24 4.95 3.74 2.69
N LYS A 25 5.82 3.52 3.67
CA LYS A 25 7.28 3.68 3.54
C LYS A 25 7.92 2.70 2.56
N LYS A 26 7.40 1.47 2.49
CA LYS A 26 7.96 0.40 1.64
C LYS A 26 7.46 0.49 0.20
N LEU A 27 6.19 0.83 0.01
CA LEU A 27 5.52 0.83 -1.29
C LEU A 27 5.66 2.16 -2.04
N TYR A 28 5.70 3.30 -1.33
CA TYR A 28 5.68 4.61 -1.98
C TYR A 28 6.96 5.40 -1.74
N ARG A 29 7.27 6.28 -2.70
CA ARG A 29 8.30 7.31 -2.58
C ARG A 29 7.64 8.68 -2.45
N GLY A 30 8.21 9.54 -1.61
CA GLY A 30 7.70 10.88 -1.37
C GLY A 30 8.33 11.87 -2.35
N ARG A 31 7.50 12.63 -3.09
CA ARG A 31 7.97 13.78 -3.87
C ARG A 31 7.90 15.01 -2.97
N THR A 32 9.05 15.62 -2.67
CA THR A 32 9.11 16.85 -1.87
C THR A 32 10.18 17.78 -2.42
N LYS A 33 9.89 19.09 -2.43
CA LYS A 33 10.90 20.14 -2.68
C LYS A 33 11.79 20.37 -1.45
N ASP A 34 11.27 20.04 -0.27
CA ASP A 34 11.91 20.30 1.01
C ASP A 34 12.97 19.23 1.31
N SER A 35 14.24 19.66 1.28
CA SER A 35 15.37 18.75 1.41
C SER A 35 15.55 18.21 2.83
N SER A 36 15.03 18.93 3.82
CA SER A 36 15.14 18.63 5.25
C SER A 36 14.19 17.51 5.71
N LEU A 37 13.11 17.29 4.95
CA LEU A 37 11.98 16.47 5.39
C LEU A 37 12.24 14.97 5.25
N PHE A 38 13.03 14.59 4.24
CA PHE A 38 13.44 13.21 4.01
C PHE A 38 14.93 13.17 3.74
N LYS A 39 15.66 12.36 4.53
CA LYS A 39 17.08 12.09 4.27
C LYS A 39 17.22 11.50 2.87
N ILE A 40 18.09 12.10 2.06
CA ILE A 40 18.48 11.57 0.76
C ILE A 40 19.22 10.27 1.01
N ASP A 41 18.72 9.17 0.44
CA ASP A 41 19.40 7.89 0.50
C ASP A 41 20.56 7.95 -0.51
N LYS A 42 21.75 8.36 -0.07
CA LYS A 42 22.95 8.46 -0.93
C LYS A 42 23.34 7.10 -1.54
N THR A 43 22.85 6.01 -0.96
CA THR A 43 23.13 4.63 -1.36
C THR A 43 22.14 4.08 -2.39
N SER A 44 21.01 4.73 -2.66
CA SER A 44 20.19 4.33 -3.82
C SER A 44 20.84 4.89 -5.07
N LYS A 45 21.81 4.14 -5.64
CA LYS A 45 22.19 4.34 -7.03
C LYS A 45 20.89 4.34 -7.85
N PRO A 46 20.66 5.32 -8.74
CA PRO A 46 19.51 5.24 -9.63
C PRO A 46 19.57 3.87 -10.29
N VAL A 47 18.50 3.09 -10.17
CA VAL A 47 18.31 1.92 -11.03
C VAL A 47 18.10 2.54 -12.41
N ALA A 48 19.21 2.86 -13.07
CA ALA A 48 19.23 3.26 -14.44
C ALA A 48 18.89 1.99 -15.22
N THR A 49 17.60 1.75 -15.40
CA THR A 49 17.16 1.02 -16.58
C THR A 49 17.78 1.76 -17.75
N SER A 50 18.76 1.11 -18.38
CA SER A 50 19.72 1.66 -19.35
C SER A 50 19.10 2.17 -20.66
N HIS A 51 17.78 2.30 -20.73
CA HIS A 51 17.04 2.45 -21.97
C HIS A 51 16.13 3.69 -22.05
N ASP A 52 16.05 4.51 -20.99
CA ASP A 52 15.18 5.70 -20.98
C ASP A 52 16.02 6.99 -21.15
N SER A 53 16.05 7.47 -22.40
CA SER A 53 16.91 8.57 -22.88
C SER A 53 16.36 9.97 -22.60
N ASN A 54 15.19 10.10 -21.96
CA ASN A 54 14.57 11.41 -21.75
C ASN A 54 15.15 12.13 -20.51
N PRO A 55 15.92 13.23 -20.66
CA PRO A 55 16.52 13.95 -19.55
C PRO A 55 15.47 14.59 -18.61
N ARG A 56 14.22 14.79 -19.08
CA ARG A 56 13.12 15.28 -18.24
C ARG A 56 12.72 14.24 -17.20
N VAL A 57 12.61 12.98 -17.59
CA VAL A 57 12.22 11.86 -16.71
C VAL A 57 13.28 11.64 -15.62
N ARG A 58 14.57 11.75 -15.97
CA ARG A 58 15.67 11.69 -14.99
C ARG A 58 15.57 12.80 -13.93
N LYS A 59 15.34 14.06 -14.34
CA LYS A 59 15.12 15.18 -13.41
C LYS A 59 13.87 15.01 -12.54
N GLU A 60 12.87 14.27 -13.01
CA GLU A 60 11.68 13.94 -12.22
C GLU A 60 11.96 12.82 -11.20
N LEU A 61 12.72 11.80 -11.59
CA LEU A 61 13.11 10.68 -10.74
C LEU A 61 14.02 11.11 -9.57
N GLU A 62 14.90 12.08 -9.80
CA GLU A 62 15.77 12.65 -8.76
C GLU A 62 15.00 13.33 -7.62
N LYS A 63 13.76 13.76 -7.87
CA LYS A 63 12.89 14.38 -6.86
C LYS A 63 12.19 13.35 -5.97
N ASN A 64 12.27 12.06 -6.32
CA ASN A 64 11.64 10.99 -5.55
C ASN A 64 12.55 10.55 -4.40
N ARG A 65 12.16 10.88 -3.18
CA ARG A 65 12.93 10.55 -1.98
C ARG A 65 12.30 9.38 -1.23
N ARG A 66 13.14 8.57 -0.58
CA ARG A 66 12.64 7.57 0.37
C ARG A 66 12.04 8.25 1.58
N ILE A 67 10.82 7.85 1.90
CA ILE A 67 10.13 8.34 3.09
C ILE A 67 10.83 7.74 4.31
N ARG A 68 11.40 8.59 5.17
CA ARG A 68 11.97 8.15 6.45
C ARG A 68 11.24 8.86 7.59
N VAL A 69 10.24 8.19 8.14
CA VAL A 69 9.57 8.63 9.38
C VAL A 69 10.33 8.03 10.57
N ARG A 70 10.69 8.86 11.57
CA ARG A 70 11.28 8.37 12.83
C ARG A 70 10.20 7.70 13.67
N LEU A 71 10.57 6.74 14.51
CA LEU A 71 9.61 6.08 15.42
C LEU A 71 8.95 7.10 16.37
N ARG A 72 9.72 8.08 16.88
CA ARG A 72 9.18 9.18 17.70
C ARG A 72 8.12 9.98 16.95
N ASP A 73 8.39 10.37 15.70
CA ASP A 73 7.43 11.09 14.86
C ASP A 73 6.19 10.24 14.57
N SER A 74 6.35 8.93 14.36
CA SER A 74 5.26 7.98 14.13
C SER A 74 4.33 7.87 15.34
N LEU A 75 4.90 7.74 16.53
CA LEU A 75 4.16 7.69 17.79
C LEU A 75 3.48 9.02 18.07
N LEU A 76 4.19 10.14 17.93
CA LEU A 76 3.63 11.46 18.09
C LEU A 76 2.48 11.71 17.10
N LEU A 77 2.56 11.13 15.89
CA LEU A 77 1.50 11.24 14.89
C LEU A 77 0.25 10.50 15.33
N TYR A 78 0.42 9.29 15.87
CA TYR A 78 -0.67 8.51 16.45
C TYR A 78 -1.35 9.28 17.58
N PHE A 79 -0.58 9.69 18.59
CA PHE A 79 -1.12 10.44 19.72
C PHE A 79 -1.78 11.74 19.26
N SER A 80 -1.21 12.47 18.31
CA SER A 80 -1.81 13.69 17.77
C SER A 80 -3.16 13.48 17.10
N ASN A 81 -3.39 12.29 16.53
CA ASN A 81 -4.62 11.95 15.81
C ASN A 81 -5.67 11.32 16.74
N THR A 82 -5.25 10.71 17.85
CA THR A 82 -6.14 9.96 18.76
C THR A 82 -6.45 10.71 20.05
N TRP A 83 -5.47 11.35 20.69
CA TRP A 83 -5.59 11.92 22.05
C TRP A 83 -5.24 13.41 22.13
N LEU A 84 -4.28 13.86 21.32
CA LEU A 84 -3.64 15.17 21.46
C LEU A 84 -4.28 16.28 20.62
N SER A 85 -5.47 16.06 20.07
CA SER A 85 -6.24 17.10 19.37
C SER A 85 -6.53 18.33 20.25
N ALA A 86 -6.51 18.19 21.58
CA ALA A 86 -6.84 19.24 22.53
C ALA A 86 -5.63 20.04 23.05
N CYS A 87 -4.39 19.59 22.81
CA CYS A 87 -3.21 20.23 23.37
C CYS A 87 -2.53 21.16 22.34
N CYS A 88 -2.99 22.41 22.28
CA CYS A 88 -2.55 23.45 21.33
C CYS A 88 -1.04 23.76 21.38
N CYS A 89 -0.36 23.42 22.48
CA CYS A 89 1.05 23.77 22.71
C CYS A 89 2.05 22.96 21.86
N LEU A 90 1.66 21.77 21.39
CA LEU A 90 2.54 20.88 20.63
C LEU A 90 2.55 21.16 19.12
N ASP A 91 1.63 22.00 18.63
CA ASP A 91 1.59 22.39 17.22
C ASP A 91 2.76 23.30 16.82
N HIS A 92 3.25 24.12 17.76
CA HIS A 92 4.37 25.02 17.47
C HIS A 92 5.73 24.30 17.42
N LEU A 93 5.90 23.23 18.21
CA LEU A 93 7.14 22.44 18.20
C LEU A 93 7.30 21.58 16.95
N TRP A 94 6.20 21.25 16.27
CA TRP A 94 6.22 20.27 15.19
C TRP A 94 5.95 20.87 13.81
N LYS A 95 6.93 21.62 13.28
CA LYS A 95 6.89 22.27 11.96
C LYS A 95 6.47 21.34 10.80
N ASN A 96 6.75 20.04 10.90
CA ASN A 96 6.46 19.05 9.85
C ASN A 96 5.16 18.24 10.07
N LYS A 97 4.39 18.49 11.14
CA LYS A 97 3.17 17.75 11.48
C LYS A 97 2.19 17.67 10.31
N LYS A 98 1.84 18.81 9.70
CA LYS A 98 0.87 18.89 8.59
C LYS A 98 1.29 18.02 7.39
N LYS A 99 2.58 18.03 7.05
CA LYS A 99 3.11 17.26 5.91
C LYS A 99 3.09 15.75 6.20
N LEU A 100 3.46 15.34 7.42
CA LEU A 100 3.42 13.94 7.84
C LEU A 100 1.98 13.42 7.98
N GLN A 101 1.05 14.22 8.50
CA GLN A 101 -0.37 13.88 8.56
C GLN A 101 -0.96 13.71 7.15
N LYS A 102 -0.62 14.62 6.22
CA LYS A 102 -1.03 14.48 4.82
C LYS A 102 -0.47 13.21 4.21
N LEU A 103 0.80 12.88 4.48
CA LEU A 103 1.43 11.65 4.00
C LEU A 103 0.70 10.42 4.54
N PHE A 104 0.37 10.39 5.83
CA PHE A 104 -0.37 9.30 6.44
C PHE A 104 -1.76 9.12 5.83
N ARG A 105 -2.57 10.19 5.75
CA ARG A 105 -3.92 10.13 5.17
C ARG A 105 -3.92 9.69 3.72
N VAL A 106 -2.98 10.21 2.91
CA VAL A 106 -2.85 9.81 1.50
C VAL A 106 -2.36 8.37 1.38
N GLY A 107 -1.41 7.96 2.23
CA GLY A 107 -0.91 6.59 2.30
C GLY A 107 -2.00 5.59 2.68
N GLU A 108 -2.77 5.89 3.73
CA GLU A 108 -3.93 5.10 4.16
C GLU A 108 -4.94 4.94 3.03
N LYS A 109 -5.37 6.04 2.40
CA LYS A 109 -6.34 5.98 1.29
C LYS A 109 -5.84 5.15 0.10
N ARG A 110 -4.55 5.22 -0.22
CA ARG A 110 -3.96 4.42 -1.32
C ARG A 110 -3.82 2.95 -0.94
N ILE A 111 -3.33 2.67 0.26
CA ILE A 111 -3.20 1.30 0.80
C ILE A 111 -4.57 0.65 0.89
N GLU A 112 -5.59 1.37 1.34
CA GLU A 112 -6.96 0.87 1.42
C GLU A 112 -7.53 0.60 0.02
N LYS A 113 -7.30 1.50 -0.93
CA LYS A 113 -7.70 1.28 -2.33
C LYS A 113 -7.02 0.04 -2.92
N GLU A 114 -5.72 -0.12 -2.73
CA GLU A 114 -4.96 -1.26 -3.24
C GLU A 114 -5.29 -2.57 -2.49
N LEU A 115 -5.45 -2.54 -1.17
CA LEU A 115 -5.88 -3.69 -0.37
C LEU A 115 -7.30 -4.11 -0.73
N ASN A 116 -8.20 -3.17 -1.02
CA ASN A 116 -9.53 -3.49 -1.51
C ASN A 116 -9.45 -4.17 -2.88
N ILE A 117 -8.57 -3.72 -3.79
CA ILE A 117 -8.32 -4.43 -5.06
C ILE A 117 -7.76 -5.83 -4.79
N VAL A 118 -6.80 -5.99 -3.88
CA VAL A 118 -6.25 -7.31 -3.53
C VAL A 118 -7.30 -8.22 -2.87
N LYS A 119 -8.16 -7.69 -2.01
CA LYS A 119 -9.30 -8.41 -1.42
C LYS A 119 -10.31 -8.80 -2.49
N ILE A 120 -10.66 -7.88 -3.39
CA ILE A 120 -11.54 -8.15 -4.54
C ILE A 120 -10.92 -9.25 -5.42
N MET A 121 -9.61 -9.18 -5.73
CA MET A 121 -8.91 -10.21 -6.50
C MET A 121 -8.87 -11.57 -5.80
N ARG A 122 -8.68 -11.61 -4.47
CA ARG A 122 -8.76 -12.85 -3.68
C ARG A 122 -10.17 -13.41 -3.70
N ASN A 123 -11.18 -12.58 -3.42
CA ASN A 123 -12.58 -12.98 -3.48
C ASN A 123 -12.96 -13.49 -4.88
N LEU A 124 -12.51 -12.84 -5.96
CA LEU A 124 -12.72 -13.31 -7.33
C LEU A 124 -11.97 -14.62 -7.63
N LYS A 125 -10.76 -14.81 -7.07
CA LYS A 125 -10.01 -16.06 -7.16
C LYS A 125 -10.74 -17.18 -6.40
N ASP A 126 -11.25 -16.90 -5.22
CA ASP A 126 -11.99 -17.85 -4.39
C ASP A 126 -13.34 -18.20 -5.04
N ILE A 127 -14.05 -17.22 -5.63
CA ILE A 127 -15.24 -17.47 -6.46
C ILE A 127 -14.87 -18.32 -7.67
N LYS A 128 -13.76 -18.04 -8.37
CA LYS A 128 -13.29 -18.85 -9.51
C LYS A 128 -12.95 -20.28 -9.08
N ILE A 129 -12.35 -20.47 -7.91
CA ILE A 129 -12.04 -21.78 -7.32
C ILE A 129 -13.36 -22.49 -6.98
N CYS A 130 -14.27 -21.83 -6.27
CA CYS A 130 -15.59 -22.36 -5.94
C CYS A 130 -16.38 -22.73 -7.21
N LEU A 131 -16.39 -21.90 -8.25
CA LEU A 131 -17.04 -22.21 -9.54
C LEU A 131 -16.38 -23.43 -10.21
N ARG A 132 -15.04 -23.51 -10.21
CA ARG A 132 -14.32 -24.69 -10.73
C ARG A 132 -14.60 -25.97 -9.95
N HIS A 133 -14.91 -25.88 -8.65
CA HIS A 133 -15.22 -27.05 -7.83
C HIS A 133 -16.74 -27.35 -7.75
N SER A 134 -17.60 -26.35 -7.93
CA SER A 134 -19.06 -26.42 -7.80
C SER A 134 -19.77 -26.64 -9.14
N ILE A 135 -19.20 -26.23 -10.27
CA ILE A 135 -19.83 -26.36 -11.61
C ILE A 135 -19.25 -27.53 -12.40
N LEU A 136 -18.09 -28.04 -12.01
CA LEU A 136 -17.46 -29.18 -12.67
C LEU A 136 -17.66 -30.44 -11.83
N THR A 137 -18.87 -30.97 -11.81
CA THR A 137 -19.11 -32.40 -11.57
C THR A 137 -18.26 -33.18 -12.57
N ASP A 138 -17.71 -34.33 -12.19
CA ASP A 138 -16.77 -35.06 -13.07
C ASP A 138 -17.41 -35.48 -14.40
N SER A 139 -18.75 -35.58 -14.46
CA SER A 139 -19.51 -35.73 -15.70
C SER A 139 -19.39 -34.54 -16.66
N VAL A 140 -19.43 -33.30 -16.15
CA VAL A 140 -19.29 -32.06 -16.95
C VAL A 140 -17.84 -31.86 -17.40
N LYS A 141 -16.85 -32.30 -16.59
CA LYS A 141 -15.44 -32.32 -17.03
C LYS A 141 -15.21 -33.30 -18.18
N ALA A 142 -15.82 -34.48 -18.11
CA ALA A 142 -15.74 -35.48 -19.18
C ALA A 142 -16.44 -34.97 -20.45
N GLU A 143 -17.62 -34.36 -20.32
CA GLU A 143 -18.34 -33.78 -21.47
C GLU A 143 -17.57 -32.62 -22.11
N ILE A 144 -16.93 -31.73 -21.34
CA ILE A 144 -16.07 -30.66 -21.87
C ILE A 144 -14.78 -31.22 -22.52
N ALA A 145 -14.21 -32.30 -21.97
CA ALA A 145 -13.03 -32.96 -22.54
C ALA A 145 -13.35 -33.67 -23.87
N HIS A 146 -14.58 -34.13 -24.06
CA HIS A 146 -15.05 -34.81 -25.28
C HIS A 146 -15.79 -33.89 -26.27
N THR A 147 -16.12 -32.65 -25.88
CA THR A 147 -16.70 -31.68 -26.82
C THR A 147 -15.58 -31.06 -27.65
N ASN A 148 -15.39 -31.55 -28.88
CA ASN A 148 -14.46 -31.04 -29.90
C ASN A 148 -14.67 -29.56 -30.33
N LYS A 149 -15.49 -28.76 -29.62
CA LYS A 149 -15.79 -27.35 -29.93
C LYS A 149 -14.68 -26.36 -29.51
N LYS A 150 -13.49 -26.84 -29.16
CA LYS A 150 -12.31 -26.00 -28.84
C LYS A 150 -11.03 -26.43 -29.57
N ILE A 151 -11.17 -27.11 -30.71
CA ILE A 151 -10.08 -27.14 -31.69
C ILE A 151 -10.23 -25.85 -32.50
N ILE A 152 -9.30 -24.92 -32.33
CA ILE A 152 -9.10 -23.85 -33.32
C ILE A 152 -8.30 -24.53 -34.42
N ASP A 153 -8.98 -24.86 -35.51
CA ASP A 153 -8.31 -25.34 -36.71
C ASP A 153 -7.52 -24.16 -37.29
N LEU A 154 -6.20 -24.31 -37.37
CA LEU A 154 -5.30 -23.27 -37.89
C LEU A 154 -4.98 -23.50 -39.37
N ASP A 155 -5.58 -24.52 -40.00
CA ASP A 155 -5.32 -24.93 -41.38
C ASP A 155 -6.40 -24.46 -42.40
N ASP A 156 -7.39 -23.66 -41.99
CA ASP A 156 -8.28 -22.98 -42.95
C ASP A 156 -7.53 -21.79 -43.58
N THR A 157 -6.98 -22.02 -44.79
CA THR A 157 -6.41 -21.01 -45.68
C THR A 157 -7.37 -20.68 -46.81
#